data_AF-A0A1I3K1B5-F1
#
_entry.id   AF-A0A1I3K1B5-F1
#
_cell.length_a   1.000
_cell.length_b   1.000
_cell.length_c   1.000
_cell.angle_alpha   90.00
_cell.angle_beta   90.00
_cell.angle_gamma   90.00
#
_symmetry.space_group_name_H-M   'P 1'
#
loop_
_entity.id
_entity.type
_entity.pdbx_description
1 polymer ?
#
loop_
_entity_poly.entity_id
_entity_poly.type
_entity_poly.pdbx_seq_one_letter_code
_entity_poly.pdbx_strand_id
1 'polypeptide(L)' 'MYSSLLNQLQYVKHCIEDAGIDRSRLHDISVGHIAIREFEESDPEFAATLNRAYFICYYKSQGLKVPCIDESGNII' A
#
# COMPACT_ATOMS: atom_id res chain seq x y z
N MET A 1 -4.12 11.62 12.61
CA MET A 1 -3.51 11.38 11.29
C MET A 1 -2.91 9.97 11.19
N TYR A 2 -1.92 9.64 12.02
CA TYR A 2 -1.30 8.31 12.08
C TYR A 2 -2.28 7.14 12.31
N SER A 3 -3.32 7.33 13.12
CA SER A 3 -4.33 6.29 13.37
C SER A 3 -5.10 5.86 12.11
N SER A 4 -5.36 6.80 11.19
CA SER A 4 -6.05 6.48 9.93
C SER A 4 -5.12 5.71 8.98
N LEU A 5 -3.85 6.12 8.91
CA LEU A 5 -2.83 5.42 8.12
C LEU A 5 -2.61 3.99 8.63
N LEU A 6 -2.53 3.82 9.95
CA LEU A 6 -2.38 2.51 10.58
C LEU A 6 -3.59 1.61 10.30
N ASN A 7 -4.81 2.14 10.41
CA ASN A 7 -6.03 1.39 10.09
C ASN A 7 -6.07 0.96 8.61
N GLN A 8 -5.63 1.84 7.70
CA GLN A 8 -5.53 1.50 6.28
C GLN A 8 -4.51 0.37 6.06
N LEU A 9 -3.31 0.48 6.64
CA LEU A 9 -2.28 -0.57 6.54
C LEU A 9 -2.74 -1.91 7.15
N GLN A 10 -3.46 -1.89 8.26
CA GLN A 10 -4.04 -3.09 8.85
C GLN A 10 -5.11 -3.73 7.95
N TYR A 11 -5.96 -2.92 7.34
CA TYR A 11 -6.93 -3.42 6.36
C TYR A 11 -6.24 -4.06 5.15
N VAL A 12 -5.20 -3.42 4.62
CA VAL A 12 -4.36 -3.99 3.54
C VAL A 12 -3.81 -5.35 3.94
N LYS A 13 -3.21 -5.43 5.13
CA LYS A 13 -2.66 -6.68 5.65
C LYS A 13 -3.73 -7.78 5.70
N HIS A 14 -4.90 -7.50 6.27
CA HIS A 14 -6.00 -8.46 6.32
C HIS A 14 -6.49 -8.89 4.93
N CYS A 15 -6.59 -7.98 3.96
CA CYS A 15 -6.98 -8.33 2.58
C CYS A 15 -5.98 -9.25 1.87
N ILE A 16 -4.70 -9.20 2.27
CA ILE A 16 -3.63 -10.05 1.73
C ILE A 16 -3.64 -11.42 2.40
N GLU A 17 -3.81 -11.47 3.72
CA GLU A 17 -3.76 -12.70 4.52
C GLU A 17 -5.04 -13.54 4.39
N ASP A 18 -6.20 -12.89 4.28
CA ASP A 18 -7.51 -13.55 4.24
C ASP A 18 -8.23 -13.29 2.91
N ALA A 19 -8.61 -14.36 2.21
CA ALA A 19 -9.31 -14.31 0.94
C ALA A 19 -10.82 -14.01 1.06
N GLY A 20 -11.39 -14.13 2.27
CA GLY A 20 -12.79 -13.86 2.58
C GLY A 20 -13.10 -12.42 2.99
N ILE A 21 -12.08 -11.56 3.15
CA ILE A 21 -12.26 -10.14 3.43
C ILE A 21 -12.81 -9.44 2.18
N ASP A 22 -13.81 -8.58 2.37
CA ASP A 22 -14.29 -7.68 1.31
C ASP A 22 -13.16 -6.76 0.84
N ARG A 23 -12.76 -6.93 -0.42
CA ARG A 23 -11.70 -6.16 -1.09
C ARG A 23 -12.23 -4.93 -1.80
N SER A 24 -13.54 -4.68 -1.73
CA SER A 24 -14.19 -3.58 -2.43
C SER A 24 -13.59 -2.24 -2.03
N ARG A 25 -13.06 -2.08 -0.80
CA ARG A 25 -12.49 -0.80 -0.32
C ARG A 25 -10.99 -0.64 -0.59
N LEU A 26 -10.34 -1.57 -1.28
CA LEU A 26 -8.91 -1.43 -1.64
C LEU A 26 -8.64 -0.23 -2.56
N HIS A 27 -9.64 0.20 -3.36
CA HIS A 27 -9.50 1.37 -4.23
C HIS A 27 -9.61 2.70 -3.50
N ASP A 28 -10.19 2.73 -2.28
CA ASP A 28 -10.30 3.93 -1.44
C ASP A 28 -9.02 4.22 -0.64
N ILE A 29 -8.01 3.34 -0.73
CA ILE A 29 -6.77 3.48 0.05
C ILE A 29 -5.96 4.65 -0.48
N SER A 30 -5.68 5.59 0.42
CA SER A 30 -4.98 6.86 0.15
C SER A 30 -3.54 6.86 0.67
N VAL A 31 -3.05 5.72 1.18
CA VAL A 31 -1.71 5.60 1.78
C VAL A 31 -0.59 6.07 0.84
N GLY A 32 -0.66 5.80 -0.46
CA GLY A 32 0.34 6.29 -1.43
C GLY A 32 0.33 7.83 -1.57
N HIS A 33 -0.86 8.45 -1.57
CA HIS A 33 -0.97 9.91 -1.60
C HIS A 33 -0.44 10.55 -0.31
N ILE A 34 -0.72 9.93 0.84
CA ILE A 34 -0.22 10.40 2.15
C ILE A 34 1.31 10.24 2.22
N ALA A 35 1.85 9.14 1.69
CA ALA A 35 3.28 8.87 1.63
C ALA A 35 4.05 10.00 0.93
N ILE A 36 3.61 10.37 -0.28
CA ILE A 36 4.25 11.42 -1.06
C ILE A 36 4.10 12.77 -0.36
N ARG A 37 2.87 13.13 0.03
CA ARG A 37 2.59 14.48 0.52
C ARG A 37 3.23 14.80 1.87
N GLU A 38 3.33 13.81 2.76
CA GLU A 38 3.72 14.05 4.16
C GLU A 38 5.14 13.55 4.47
N PHE A 39 5.65 12.57 3.71
CA PHE A 39 6.87 11.87 4.07
C PHE A 39 7.95 11.90 2.96
N GLU A 40 7.66 12.30 1.73
CA GLU A 40 8.66 12.29 0.64
C GLU A 40 9.91 13.11 0.97
N GLU A 41 9.75 14.30 1.56
CA GLU A 41 10.86 15.19 1.91
C GLU A 41 11.40 14.92 3.33
N SER A 42 10.53 14.51 4.26
CA SER A 42 10.90 14.35 5.68
C SER A 42 11.46 12.97 6.01
N ASP A 43 10.95 11.93 5.36
CA ASP A 43 11.34 10.53 5.59
C ASP A 43 11.13 9.70 4.29
N PRO A 44 12.03 9.83 3.31
CA PRO A 44 11.87 9.23 2.00
C PRO A 44 11.83 7.69 2.04
N GLU A 45 12.49 7.07 3.03
CA GLU A 45 12.47 5.62 3.22
C GLU A 45 11.09 5.14 3.69
N PHE A 46 10.46 5.86 4.62
CA PHE A 46 9.10 5.58 5.04
C PHE A 46 8.11 5.82 3.90
N ALA A 47 8.25 6.91 3.15
CA ALA A 47 7.43 7.18 1.97
C ALA A 47 7.52 6.07 0.92
N ALA A 48 8.73 5.58 0.63
CA ALA A 48 8.95 4.46 -0.28
C ALA A 48 8.27 3.18 0.21
N THR A 49 8.36 2.88 1.50
CA THR A 49 7.72 1.71 2.12
C THR A 49 6.19 1.78 2.00
N LEU A 50 5.59 2.95 2.26
CA LEU A 50 4.15 3.15 2.11
C LEU A 50 3.70 3.05 0.66
N ASN A 51 4.51 3.54 -0.30
CA ASN A 51 4.24 3.38 -1.72
C ASN A 51 4.29 1.91 -2.17
N ARG A 52 5.23 1.10 -1.64
CA ARG A 52 5.24 -0.35 -1.87
C ARG A 52 3.98 -1.02 -1.34
N ALA A 53 3.51 -0.64 -0.15
CA ALA A 53 2.25 -1.14 0.40
C ALA A 53 1.07 -0.79 -0.51
N TYR A 54 0.98 0.46 -0.98
CA TYR A 54 -0.04 0.89 -1.93
C TYR A 54 0.01 0.11 -3.26
N PHE A 55 1.21 -0.15 -3.77
CA PHE A 55 1.42 -0.93 -4.98
C PHE A 55 0.86 -2.36 -4.85
N ILE A 56 1.10 -3.02 -3.72
CA ILE A 56 0.49 -4.33 -3.43
C ILE A 56 -1.04 -4.24 -3.46
N CYS A 57 -1.62 -3.21 -2.85
CA CYS A 57 -3.07 -2.99 -2.84
C CYS A 57 -3.63 -2.85 -4.24
N TYR A 58 -2.97 -2.07 -5.09
CA TYR A 58 -3.38 -1.80 -6.46
C TYR A 58 -3.45 -3.08 -7.29
N TYR A 59 -2.43 -3.93 -7.23
CA TYR A 59 -2.48 -5.21 -7.96
C TYR A 59 -3.54 -6.15 -7.39
N LYS A 60 -3.68 -6.21 -6.06
CA LYS A 60 -4.69 -7.05 -5.41
C LYS A 60 -6.12 -6.60 -5.68
N SER A 61 -6.38 -5.29 -5.77
CA SER A 61 -7.72 -4.76 -6.08
C SER A 61 -8.14 -5.09 -7.51
N GLN A 62 -7.18 -5.23 -8.42
CA GLN A 62 -7.42 -5.68 -9.79
C GLN A 62 -7.44 -7.22 -9.96
N GLY A 63 -7.26 -7.98 -8.87
CA GLY A 63 -7.16 -9.44 -8.94
C GLY A 63 -5.89 -9.94 -9.63
N LEU A 64 -4.88 -9.09 -9.76
CA LEU A 64 -3.61 -9.40 -10.42
C LEU A 64 -2.61 -9.98 -9.42
N LYS A 65 -1.63 -10.73 -9.94
CA LYS A 65 -0.44 -11.09 -9.15
C LYS A 65 0.42 -9.84 -8.96
N VAL A 66 0.88 -9.65 -7.72
CA VAL A 66 1.85 -8.60 -7.39
C VAL A 66 3.19 -8.98 -8.03
N PRO A 67 3.77 -8.14 -8.90
CA PRO A 67 5.06 -8.42 -9.48
C PRO A 67 6.16 -8.33 -8.41
N CYS A 68 7.24 -9.08 -8.61
CA CYS A 68 8.40 -8.95 -7.74
C CYS A 68 9.07 -7.60 -8.06
N ILE A 69 9.44 -6.86 -7.02
CA ILE A 69 10.07 -5.55 -7.16
C ILE A 69 11.44 -5.56 -6.51
N ASP A 70 12.40 -4.89 -7.13
CA ASP A 70 13.73 -4.71 -6.55
C ASP A 70 13.71 -3.64 -5.45
N GLU A 71 14.83 -3.49 -4.73
CA GLU A 71 15.03 -2.50 -3.67
C GLU A 71 14.91 -1.04 -4.13
N SER A 72 14.95 -0.78 -5.44
CA SER A 72 14.71 0.52 -6.07
C SER A 72 13.24 0.70 -6.52
N GLY A 73 12.39 -0.33 -6.39
CA GLY A 73 10.97 -0.28 -6.77
C GLY A 73 10.67 -0.58 -8.23
N ASN A 74 11.62 -1.11 -9.01
CA ASN A 74 11.34 -1.55 -10.39
C ASN A 74 10.82 -2.98 -10.39
N ILE A 75 9.97 -3.29 -11.37
CA ILE A 75 9.44 -4.64 -11.60
C ILE A 75 10.53 -5.49 -12.25
N ILE A 76 10.79 -6.69 -11.69
CA ILE A 76 11.74 -7.69 -12.20
C ILE A 76 11.05 -8.92 -12.80
#